data_AF-A0A0D0DWY8-F1
#
_entry.id   AF-A0A0D0DWY8-F1
#
_cell.length_a   1.000
_cell.length_b   1.000
_cell.length_c   1.000
_cell.angle_alpha   90.00
_cell.angle_beta   90.00
_cell.angle_gamma   90.00
#
_symmetry.space_group_name_H-M   'P 1'
#
loop_
_entity.id
_entity.type
_entity.pdbx_description
1 polymer ?
#
loop_
_entity_poly.entity_id
_entity_poly.type
_entity_poly.pdbx_seq_one_letter_code
_entity_poly.pdbx_strand_id
1 'polypeptide(L)'
;LQIIALIFDDILDQITDHPIFSNQSHNHQLPVAIQLAIFLNHAGHYRNAISPKYVAQWAGVSTGSVINCTSCVMVAILDQHDTFMQFPALDSEDVSISCAYAQEHSCPEWCNGILAADGSAFCLHVKPTLHGETFFDHKSNYSLNCQVS
;
A
#
# COMPACT_ATOMS: atom_id res chain seq x y z
N LEU A 1 -10.79 -1.11 8.49
CA LEU A 1 -10.49 -2.33 7.72
C LEU A 1 -10.73 -3.53 8.62
N GLN A 2 -11.46 -4.55 8.17
CA GLN A 2 -11.55 -5.82 8.90
C GLN A 2 -10.57 -6.78 8.21
N ILE A 3 -9.37 -6.92 8.77
CA ILE A 3 -8.37 -7.87 8.25
C ILE A 3 -8.83 -9.27 8.64
N ILE A 4 -8.86 -10.18 7.67
CA ILE A 4 -9.18 -11.58 7.92
C ILE A 4 -8.06 -12.16 8.76
N ALA A 5 -8.38 -12.86 9.86
CA ALA A 5 -7.40 -13.38 10.81
C ALA A 5 -6.26 -14.18 10.13
N LEU A 6 -6.60 -14.98 9.12
CA LEU A 6 -5.63 -15.73 8.33
C LEU A 6 -4.58 -14.84 7.66
N ILE A 7 -4.97 -13.71 7.07
CA ILE A 7 -4.03 -12.79 6.41
C ILE A 7 -3.11 -12.13 7.46
N PHE A 8 -3.65 -11.85 8.65
CA PHE A 8 -2.83 -11.31 9.74
C PHE A 8 -1.75 -12.31 10.17
N ASP A 9 -2.13 -13.57 10.35
CA ASP A 9 -1.21 -14.64 10.75
C ASP A 9 -0.17 -14.91 9.65
N ASP A 10 -0.57 -14.93 8.38
CA ASP A 10 0.36 -15.09 7.24
C ASP A 10 1.41 -13.97 7.19
N ILE A 11 1.01 -12.71 7.43
CA ILE A 11 1.96 -11.58 7.49
C ILE A 11 2.87 -11.73 8.71
N LEU A 12 2.29 -12.09 9.86
CA LEU A 12 3.03 -12.25 11.12
C LEU A 12 4.12 -13.32 10.98
N ASP A 13 3.79 -14.47 10.40
CA ASP A 13 4.74 -15.57 10.19
C ASP A 13 5.92 -15.13 9.30
N GLN A 14 5.65 -14.30 8.29
CA GLN A 14 6.69 -13.78 7.38
C GLN A 14 7.65 -12.80 8.06
N ILE A 15 7.19 -12.01 9.03
CA ILE A 15 8.01 -10.94 9.64
C ILE A 15 8.56 -11.30 11.02
N THR A 16 8.09 -12.38 11.66
CA THR A 16 8.40 -12.69 13.07
C THR A 16 9.90 -12.86 13.32
N ASP A 17 10.62 -13.50 12.40
CA ASP A 17 12.05 -13.76 12.53
C ASP A 17 12.94 -12.60 12.05
N HIS A 18 12.35 -11.48 11.63
CA HIS A 18 13.11 -10.35 11.11
C HIS A 18 13.97 -9.69 12.20
N PRO A 19 15.27 -9.44 11.96
CA PRO A 19 16.22 -8.99 12.99
C PRO A 19 15.85 -7.66 13.64
N ILE A 20 15.06 -6.81 12.97
CA ILE A 20 14.57 -5.53 13.53
C ILE A 20 13.73 -5.69 14.81
N PHE A 21 13.12 -6.86 15.01
CA PHE A 21 12.34 -7.17 16.21
C PHE A 21 13.19 -7.76 17.34
N SER A 22 14.49 -7.96 17.08
CA SER A 22 15.47 -8.36 18.09
C SER A 22 16.36 -7.17 18.42
N ASN A 23 16.46 -6.81 19.69
CA ASN A 23 17.46 -5.88 20.18
C ASN A 23 18.22 -6.53 21.34
N GLN A 24 19.54 -6.37 21.39
CA GLN A 24 20.41 -6.85 22.48
C GLN A 24 20.20 -6.06 23.79
N SER A 25 19.10 -5.32 23.91
CA SER A 25 18.80 -4.53 25.09
C SER A 25 18.11 -5.36 26.15
N HIS A 26 18.34 -5.02 27.42
CA HIS A 26 17.63 -5.63 28.56
C HIS A 26 16.15 -5.23 28.67
N ASN A 27 15.65 -4.39 27.76
CA ASN A 27 14.25 -3.96 27.77
C ASN A 27 13.41 -4.89 26.91
N HIS A 28 12.30 -5.38 27.48
CA HIS A 28 11.35 -6.20 26.75
C HIS A 28 10.67 -5.36 25.65
N GLN A 29 10.97 -5.66 24.39
CA GLN A 29 10.27 -5.11 23.24
C GLN A 29 8.86 -5.72 23.17
N LEU A 30 7.89 -4.98 22.60
CA LEU A 30 6.55 -5.53 22.39
C LEU A 30 6.61 -6.74 21.44
N PRO A 31 5.79 -7.79 21.67
CA PRO A 31 5.65 -8.89 20.74
C PRO A 31 5.36 -8.42 19.31
N VAL A 32 5.92 -9.10 18.30
CA VAL A 32 5.78 -8.73 16.88
C VAL A 32 4.30 -8.61 16.47
N ALA A 33 3.45 -9.53 16.95
CA ALA A 33 2.01 -9.48 16.73
C ALA A 33 1.37 -8.16 17.22
N ILE A 34 1.81 -7.63 18.36
CA ILE A 34 1.32 -6.35 18.89
C ILE A 34 1.83 -5.20 18.03
N GLN A 35 3.09 -5.23 17.62
CA GLN A 35 3.65 -4.21 16.73
C GLN A 35 2.91 -4.17 15.38
N LEU A 36 2.62 -5.34 14.80
CA LEU A 36 1.85 -5.49 13.57
C LEU A 36 0.42 -4.98 13.74
N ALA A 37 -0.27 -5.31 14.83
CA ALA A 37 -1.61 -4.79 15.11
C ALA A 37 -1.62 -3.25 15.25
N ILE A 38 -0.63 -2.67 15.92
CA ILE A 38 -0.46 -1.21 16.03
C ILE A 38 -0.24 -0.59 14.65
N PHE A 39 0.62 -1.18 13.82
CA PHE A 39 0.89 -0.72 12.47
C PHE A 39 -0.38 -0.76 11.60
N LEU A 40 -1.10 -1.88 11.60
CA LEU A 40 -2.32 -2.05 10.79
C LEU A 40 -3.45 -1.13 11.25
N ASN A 41 -3.59 -0.91 12.56
CA ASN A 41 -4.52 0.07 13.09
C ASN A 41 -4.11 1.50 12.70
N HIS A 42 -2.81 1.82 12.70
CA HIS A 42 -2.33 3.13 12.28
C HIS A 42 -2.53 3.35 10.76
N ALA A 43 -2.23 2.36 9.93
CA ALA A 43 -2.31 2.42 8.47
C ALA A 43 -3.75 2.31 7.93
N GLY A 44 -4.62 1.55 8.59
CA GLY A 44 -5.99 1.25 8.13
C GLY A 44 -6.97 2.42 8.14
N HIS A 45 -6.56 3.59 8.62
CA HIS A 45 -7.39 4.81 8.73
C HIS A 45 -7.07 5.86 7.66
N TYR A 46 -6.60 5.45 6.48
CA TYR A 46 -6.11 6.30 5.38
C TYR A 46 -7.14 7.25 4.68
N ARG A 47 -8.15 7.74 5.40
CA ARG A 47 -9.03 8.85 4.98
C ARG A 47 -9.06 10.01 5.98
N ASN A 48 -8.47 9.82 7.16
CA ASN A 48 -8.17 10.87 8.12
C ASN A 48 -6.93 10.39 8.87
N ALA A 49 -5.76 11.01 8.64
CA ALA A 49 -4.51 10.61 9.30
C ALA A 49 -4.74 10.50 10.81
N ILE A 50 -4.82 9.28 11.33
CA ILE A 50 -5.03 9.07 12.75
C ILE A 50 -3.76 9.53 13.45
N SER A 51 -3.91 10.41 14.44
CA SER A 51 -2.77 10.87 15.21
C SER A 51 -2.12 9.68 15.91
N PRO A 52 -0.77 9.58 15.93
CA PRO A 52 -0.06 8.60 16.76
C PRO A 52 -0.49 8.63 18.24
N LYS A 53 -0.97 9.78 18.74
CA LYS A 53 -1.55 9.91 20.09
C LYS A 53 -2.82 9.08 20.29
N TYR A 54 -3.68 9.02 19.27
CA TYR A 54 -4.91 8.23 19.33
C TYR A 54 -4.60 6.74 19.32
N VAL A 55 -3.70 6.30 18.44
CA VAL A 55 -3.24 4.89 18.41
C VAL A 55 -2.59 4.51 19.74
N ALA A 56 -1.80 5.42 20.32
CA ALA A 56 -1.16 5.22 21.61
C ALA A 56 -2.18 5.01 22.73
N GLN A 57 -3.25 5.82 22.77
CA GLN A 57 -4.36 5.65 23.70
C GLN A 57 -5.09 4.31 23.49
N TRP A 58 -5.35 3.94 22.24
CA TRP A 58 -6.01 2.67 21.90
C TRP A 58 -5.17 1.45 22.33
N ALA A 59 -3.87 1.47 22.08
CA ALA A 59 -2.95 0.37 22.39
C ALA A 59 -2.43 0.39 23.84
N GLY A 60 -2.69 1.45 24.61
CA GLY A 60 -2.16 1.59 25.97
C GLY A 60 -0.63 1.78 26.02
N VAL A 61 -0.04 2.38 24.99
CA VAL A 61 1.42 2.57 24.86
C VAL A 61 1.78 4.05 24.70
N SER A 62 3.07 4.40 24.70
CA SER A 62 3.50 5.76 24.40
C SER A 62 3.44 6.06 22.90
N THR A 63 3.28 7.34 22.53
CA THR A 63 3.36 7.78 21.13
C THR A 63 4.67 7.36 20.45
N GLY A 64 5.79 7.41 21.18
CA GLY A 64 7.09 6.93 20.68
C GLY A 64 7.08 5.43 20.38
N SER A 65 6.36 4.64 21.18
CA SER A 65 6.20 3.20 20.93
C SER A 65 5.40 2.95 19.66
N VAL A 66 4.33 3.72 19.39
CA VAL A 66 3.57 3.63 18.14
C VAL A 66 4.47 3.89 16.93
N ILE A 67 5.25 4.98 16.98
CA ILE A 67 6.18 5.35 15.89
C ILE A 67 7.22 4.25 15.68
N ASN A 68 7.78 3.73 16.77
CA ASN A 68 8.78 2.66 16.70
C ASN A 68 8.21 1.36 16.12
N CYS A 69 7.03 0.93 16.59
CA CYS A 69 6.34 -0.26 16.07
C CYS A 69 6.03 -0.09 14.57
N THR A 70 5.50 1.07 14.18
CA THR A 70 5.18 1.38 12.79
C THR A 70 6.44 1.31 11.92
N SER A 71 7.56 1.86 12.39
CA SER A 71 8.83 1.84 11.66
C SER A 71 9.42 0.43 11.55
N CYS A 72 9.39 -0.35 12.63
CA CYS A 72 9.89 -1.74 12.62
C CYS A 72 9.10 -2.61 11.64
N VAL A 73 7.77 -2.53 11.66
CA VAL A 73 6.90 -3.28 10.76
C VAL A 73 7.08 -2.81 9.31
N MET A 74 7.18 -1.50 9.04
CA MET A 74 7.47 -1.00 7.70
C MET A 74 8.81 -1.53 7.17
N VAL A 75 9.88 -1.53 7.97
CA VAL A 75 11.18 -2.07 7.57
C VAL A 75 11.07 -3.56 7.24
N ALA A 76 10.44 -4.36 8.10
CA ALA A 76 10.29 -5.80 7.87
C ALA A 76 9.42 -6.15 6.65
N ILE A 77 8.43 -5.32 6.33
CA ILE A 77 7.61 -5.48 5.12
C ILE A 77 8.42 -5.07 3.88
N LEU A 78 9.15 -3.95 3.94
CA LEU A 78 9.96 -3.46 2.83
C LEU A 78 11.14 -4.38 2.50
N ASP A 79 11.70 -5.10 3.48
CA ASP A 79 12.77 -6.07 3.24
C ASP A 79 12.29 -7.28 2.41
N GLN A 80 10.98 -7.51 2.36
CA GLN A 80 10.36 -8.54 1.51
C GLN A 80 10.01 -8.01 0.10
N HIS A 81 10.37 -6.77 -0.22
CA HIS A 81 10.02 -6.12 -1.48
C HIS A 81 10.35 -6.99 -2.69
N ASP A 82 11.57 -7.52 -2.79
CA ASP A 82 11.99 -8.27 -3.99
C ASP A 82 11.30 -9.64 -4.14
N THR A 83 10.71 -10.15 -3.05
CA THR A 83 9.89 -11.37 -3.09
C THR A 83 8.53 -11.11 -3.72
N PHE A 84 7.92 -9.94 -3.47
CA PHE A 84 6.55 -9.64 -3.88
C PHE A 84 6.42 -8.64 -5.03
N MET A 85 7.42 -7.78 -5.21
CA MET A 85 7.52 -6.79 -6.29
C MET A 85 8.59 -7.22 -7.27
N GLN A 86 8.20 -8.15 -8.16
CA GLN A 86 9.05 -8.59 -9.25
C GLN A 86 8.57 -7.94 -10.55
N PHE A 87 9.51 -7.36 -11.29
CA PHE A 87 9.24 -6.98 -12.67
C PHE A 87 9.27 -8.26 -13.52
N PRO A 88 8.31 -8.43 -14.44
CA PRO A 88 8.34 -9.58 -15.33
C PRO A 88 9.62 -9.51 -16.18
N ALA A 89 10.23 -10.67 -16.43
CA ALA A 89 11.39 -10.76 -17.30
C ALA A 89 11.02 -10.24 -18.70
N LEU A 90 11.94 -9.54 -19.37
CA LEU A 90 11.65 -8.89 -20.67
C LEU A 90 11.28 -9.89 -21.78
N ASP A 91 11.66 -11.15 -21.63
CA ASP A 91 11.34 -12.28 -22.51
C ASP A 91 10.15 -13.11 -22.01
N SER A 92 9.48 -12.70 -20.94
CA SER A 92 8.32 -13.43 -20.42
C SER A 92 7.11 -13.31 -21.35
N GLU A 93 6.24 -14.32 -21.29
CA GLU A 93 4.95 -14.30 -21.98
C GLU A 93 4.12 -13.08 -21.55
N ASP A 94 4.12 -12.72 -20.26
CA ASP A 94 3.41 -11.55 -19.73
C ASP A 94 3.86 -10.24 -20.36
N VAL A 95 5.17 -10.05 -20.58
CA VAL A 95 5.70 -8.87 -21.28
C VAL A 95 5.25 -8.86 -22.73
N SER A 96 5.29 -10.01 -23.42
CA SER A 96 4.87 -10.10 -24.81
C SER A 96 3.38 -9.75 -24.98
N ILE A 97 2.53 -10.22 -24.06
CA ILE A 97 1.10 -9.93 -24.03
C ILE A 97 0.87 -8.44 -23.74
N SER A 98 1.57 -7.88 -22.75
CA SER A 98 1.44 -6.47 -22.39
C SER A 98 1.90 -5.54 -23.52
N CYS A 99 2.99 -5.85 -24.20
CA CYS A 99 3.46 -5.08 -25.36
C CYS A 99 2.48 -5.16 -26.54
N ALA A 100 1.95 -6.35 -26.86
CA ALA A 100 0.95 -6.50 -27.93
C ALA A 100 -0.31 -5.68 -27.63
N TYR A 101 -0.78 -5.70 -26.37
CA TYR A 101 -1.90 -4.88 -25.94
C TYR A 101 -1.61 -3.38 -26.06
N ALA A 102 -0.42 -2.92 -25.64
CA ALA A 102 -0.02 -1.53 -25.77
C ALA A 102 0.10 -1.09 -27.24
N GLN A 103 0.56 -1.97 -28.14
CA GLN A 103 0.62 -1.71 -29.58
C GLN A 103 -0.76 -1.56 -30.22
N GLU A 104 -1.74 -2.36 -29.80
CA GLU A 104 -3.09 -2.32 -30.36
C GLU A 104 -3.92 -1.15 -29.80
N HIS A 105 -3.66 -0.73 -28.56
CA HIS A 105 -4.56 0.17 -27.82
C HIS A 105 -3.93 1.48 -27.34
N SER A 106 -2.63 1.71 -27.55
CA SER A 106 -1.93 2.95 -27.13
C SER A 106 -1.32 3.69 -28.32
N CYS A 107 -0.79 4.91 -28.09
CA CYS A 107 -0.10 5.66 -29.13
C CYS A 107 1.33 5.15 -29.36
N PRO A 108 1.96 5.46 -30.51
CA PRO A 108 3.29 4.95 -30.88
C PRO A 108 4.38 5.21 -29.82
N GLU A 109 4.26 6.25 -29.02
CA GLU A 109 5.20 6.57 -27.94
C GLU A 109 5.14 5.54 -26.79
N TRP A 110 4.05 4.80 -26.66
CA TRP A 110 3.79 3.82 -25.58
C TRP A 110 3.80 2.37 -26.07
N CYS A 111 4.07 2.13 -27.36
CA CYS A 111 3.94 0.81 -28.00
C CYS A 111 4.92 -0.27 -27.49
N ASN A 112 5.87 0.07 -26.62
CA ASN A 112 6.76 -0.87 -25.91
C ASN A 112 6.60 -0.80 -24.39
N GLY A 113 5.54 -0.18 -23.90
CA GLY A 113 5.25 -0.07 -22.47
C GLY A 113 4.75 -1.41 -21.91
N ILE A 114 5.46 -1.94 -20.92
CA ILE A 114 5.03 -3.11 -20.13
C ILE A 114 4.42 -2.72 -18.79
N LEU A 115 4.55 -1.44 -18.41
CA LEU A 115 4.02 -0.88 -17.17
C LEU A 115 3.01 0.20 -17.53
N ALA A 116 1.73 -0.10 -17.33
CA ALA A 116 0.68 0.90 -17.29
C ALA A 116 0.40 1.23 -15.83
N ALA A 117 0.78 2.43 -15.39
CA ALA A 117 0.28 2.97 -14.14
C ALA A 117 -1.13 3.50 -14.40
N ASP A 118 -2.16 2.70 -14.13
CA ASP A 118 -3.53 3.23 -14.16
C ASP A 118 -3.70 4.21 -13.00
N GLY A 119 -4.10 5.44 -13.33
CA GLY A 119 -4.47 6.41 -12.32
C GLY A 119 -5.68 5.89 -11.58
N SER A 120 -5.62 5.80 -10.25
CA SER A 120 -6.82 5.41 -9.50
C SER A 120 -7.84 6.54 -9.59
N ALA A 121 -8.95 6.28 -10.28
CA ALA A 121 -10.01 7.27 -10.44
C ALA A 121 -10.92 7.29 -9.20
N PHE A 122 -10.95 8.39 -8.45
CA PHE A 122 -11.91 8.56 -7.36
C PHE A 122 -13.26 8.98 -7.91
N CYS A 123 -14.26 8.11 -7.86
CA CYS A 123 -15.61 8.45 -8.27
C CYS A 123 -16.21 9.57 -7.40
N LEU A 124 -16.69 10.61 -8.07
CA LEU A 124 -17.46 11.70 -7.50
C LEU A 124 -18.94 11.35 -7.56
N HIS A 125 -19.64 11.57 -6.44
CA HIS A 125 -21.07 11.32 -6.35
C HIS A 125 -21.90 12.32 -7.19
N VAL A 126 -21.37 13.51 -7.44
CA VAL A 126 -22.05 14.59 -8.14
C VAL A 126 -21.07 15.26 -9.12
N LYS A 127 -21.60 15.70 -10.26
CA LYS A 127 -20.89 16.55 -11.22
C LYS A 127 -20.33 17.80 -10.53
N PRO A 128 -19.03 18.08 -10.61
CA PRO A 128 -18.46 19.34 -10.14
C PRO A 128 -19.10 20.56 -10.81
N THR A 129 -19.38 21.60 -10.03
CA THR A 129 -19.96 22.85 -10.54
C THR A 129 -18.99 23.62 -11.43
N LEU A 130 -17.68 23.50 -11.17
CA LEU A 130 -16.62 24.08 -11.98
C LEU A 130 -16.01 23.00 -12.87
N HIS A 131 -16.03 23.23 -14.19
CA HIS A 131 -15.50 22.30 -15.20
C HIS A 131 -16.06 20.86 -15.11
N GLY A 132 -17.31 20.66 -14.69
CA GLY A 132 -17.87 19.31 -14.46
C GLY A 132 -17.67 18.31 -15.61
N GLU A 133 -17.64 18.77 -16.86
CA GLU A 133 -17.38 17.91 -18.02
C GLU A 133 -15.95 17.34 -18.06
N THR A 134 -14.95 18.03 -17.51
CA THR A 134 -13.56 17.55 -17.49
C THR A 134 -13.36 16.40 -16.50
N PHE A 135 -14.34 16.15 -15.63
CA PHE A 135 -14.32 15.04 -14.68
C PHE A 135 -15.14 13.86 -15.19
N PHE A 136 -15.79 13.95 -16.36
CA PHE A 136 -16.58 12.85 -16.89
C PHE A 136 -15.68 11.85 -17.63
N ASP A 137 -15.56 10.64 -17.08
CA ASP A 137 -14.67 9.60 -17.58
C ASP A 137 -15.32 8.71 -18.66
N HIS A 138 -14.51 7.88 -19.31
CA HIS A 138 -14.99 6.95 -20.34
C HIS A 138 -15.95 5.87 -19.81
N LYS A 139 -16.05 5.71 -18.48
CA LYS A 139 -17.00 4.80 -17.80
C LYS A 139 -18.30 5.51 -17.46
N SER A 140 -18.53 6.71 -17.99
CA SER A 140 -19.70 7.55 -17.73
C SER A 140 -19.87 7.92 -16.26
N ASN A 141 -18.77 7.99 -15.50
CA ASN A 141 -18.77 8.48 -14.12
C ASN A 141 -18.08 9.84 -14.05
N TYR A 142 -18.40 10.61 -13.02
CA TYR A 142 -17.55 11.74 -12.65
C TYR A 142 -16.43 11.21 -11.78
N SER A 143 -15.16 11.41 -12.12
CA SER A 143 -14.03 10.91 -11.35
C SER A 143 -12.80 11.82 -11.38
N LEU A 144 -11.97 11.71 -10.34
CA LEU A 144 -10.68 12.40 -10.22
C LEU A 144 -9.54 11.41 -10.43
N ASN A 145 -8.66 11.68 -11.38
CA ASN A 145 -7.43 10.91 -11.54
C ASN A 145 -6.51 11.14 -10.34
N CYS A 146 -6.23 10.07 -9.58
CA CYS A 146 -5.15 10.03 -8.61
C CYS A 146 -3.91 9.47 -9.30
N GLN A 147 -3.00 10.36 -9.69
CA GLN A 147 -1.65 10.02 -10.07
C GLN A 147 -0.71 10.48 -8.95
N VAL A 148 0.13 9.58 -8.47
CA VAL A 148 1.23 9.95 -7.56
C VAL A 148 2.38 10.42 -8.45
N SER A 149 2.80 11.67 -8.27
CA SER A 149 3.94 12.28 -8.95
C SER A 149 5.22 12.12 -8.16
#